data_AF-A0A7I7QUG3-F1
#
_entry.id   AF-A0A7I7QUG3-F1
#
_cell.length_a   1.000
_cell.length_b   1.000
_cell.length_c   1.000
_cell.angle_alpha   90.00
_cell.angle_beta   90.00
_cell.angle_gamma   90.00
#
_symmetry.space_group_name_H-M   'P 1'
#
loop_
_entity.id
_entity.type
_entity.pdbx_description
1 polymer ?
#
loop_
_entity_poly.entity_id
_entity_poly.type
_entity_poly.pdbx_seq_one_letter_code
_entity_poly.pdbx_strand_id
1 'polypeptide(L)'
;MGGVGFVDSETVDPLLYPDTDGTGVFAADLVSLLALFDTGSRDVSARRRDVETMTPNGRVRSIEYRGVVSSALIYDRAPVIDYLLAVDRDTIVAAVERRGMVDRPVYALLRRCAEPR
;
A
#
# COMPACT_ATOMS: atom_id res chain seq x y z
N MET A 1 10.30 2.22 6.77
CA MET A 1 8.92 1.75 7.05
C MET A 1 8.00 2.50 6.11
N GLY A 2 7.15 1.80 5.35
CA GLY A 2 6.18 2.44 4.46
C GLY A 2 4.81 2.62 5.12
N GLY A 3 3.87 3.26 4.42
CA GLY A 3 2.50 3.47 4.88
C GLY A 3 1.50 3.45 3.73
N VAL A 4 0.25 3.78 4.03
CA VAL A 4 -0.84 3.93 3.05
C VAL A 4 -1.55 5.25 3.32
N GLY A 5 -1.85 6.02 2.28
CA GLY A 5 -2.60 7.27 2.36
C GLY A 5 -4.02 7.08 1.85
N PHE A 6 -5.03 7.27 2.72
CA PHE A 6 -6.44 7.20 2.34
C PHE A 6 -7.05 8.61 2.39
N VAL A 7 -7.44 9.16 1.25
CA VAL A 7 -8.21 10.42 1.20
C VAL A 7 -9.70 10.09 1.13
N ASP A 8 -10.09 9.23 0.19
CA ASP A 8 -11.44 8.70 0.03
C ASP A 8 -11.40 7.33 -0.68
N SER A 9 -12.56 6.81 -1.11
CA SER A 9 -12.64 5.50 -1.77
C SER A 9 -12.08 5.46 -3.19
N GLU A 10 -11.91 6.60 -3.86
CA GLU A 10 -11.32 6.70 -5.20
C GLU A 10 -9.86 7.18 -5.16
N THR A 11 -9.43 7.74 -4.04
CA THR A 11 -8.16 8.46 -3.90
C THR A 11 -7.34 7.83 -2.78
N VAL A 12 -6.54 6.82 -3.14
CA VAL A 12 -5.62 6.14 -2.21
C VAL A 12 -4.22 6.08 -2.81
N ASP A 13 -3.22 6.37 -1.97
CA ASP A 13 -1.80 6.10 -2.20
C ASP A 13 -1.43 4.81 -1.46
N PRO A 14 -1.41 3.64 -2.14
CA PRO A 14 -1.22 2.33 -1.50
C PRO A 14 0.15 2.14 -0.87
N LEU A 15 1.14 2.92 -1.30
CA LEU A 15 2.53 2.81 -0.87
C LEU A 15 3.10 4.21 -0.63
N LEU A 16 3.23 4.57 0.64
CA LEU A 16 3.96 5.75 1.08
C LEU A 16 5.33 5.34 1.59
N TYR A 17 6.36 6.08 1.23
CA TYR A 17 7.72 5.90 1.73
C TYR A 17 8.25 7.20 2.31
N PRO A 18 9.10 7.15 3.35
CA PRO A 18 9.70 8.35 3.92
C PRO A 18 10.66 8.96 2.90
N ASP A 19 10.74 10.29 2.89
CA ASP A 19 11.82 10.97 2.21
C ASP A 19 13.16 10.67 2.91
N THR A 20 14.25 10.79 2.15
CA THR A 20 15.62 10.59 2.64
C THR A 20 16.02 11.56 3.75
N ASP A 21 15.45 12.76 3.78
CA ASP A 21 15.67 13.76 4.82
C ASP A 21 14.78 13.54 6.07
N GLY A 22 13.85 12.58 6.02
CA GLY A 22 12.92 12.26 7.10
C GLY A 22 11.86 13.33 7.38
N THR A 23 11.72 14.34 6.51
CA THR A 23 10.80 15.46 6.73
C THR A 23 9.38 15.17 6.27
N GLY A 24 9.19 14.16 5.41
CA GLY A 24 7.88 13.82 4.87
C GLY A 24 7.83 12.41 4.27
N VAL A 25 6.79 12.18 3.49
CA VAL A 25 6.57 10.94 2.73
C VAL A 25 6.25 11.25 1.28
N PHE A 26 6.48 10.29 0.39
CA PHE A 26 6.06 10.34 -1.01
C PHE A 26 5.33 9.05 -1.40
N ALA A 27 4.42 9.15 -2.37
CA ALA A 27 3.71 8.01 -2.92
C ALA A 27 4.55 7.29 -3.98
N ALA A 28 4.57 5.95 -3.93
CA ALA A 28 5.31 5.11 -4.85
C ALA A 28 4.36 4.20 -5.65
N ASP A 29 4.71 3.96 -6.91
CA ASP A 29 4.02 2.99 -7.75
C ASP A 29 4.55 1.57 -7.51
N LEU A 30 3.65 0.61 -7.30
CA LEU A 30 4.04 -0.79 -7.01
C LEU A 30 4.79 -1.44 -8.20
N VAL A 31 4.43 -1.12 -9.45
CA VAL A 31 5.10 -1.71 -10.61
C VAL A 31 6.51 -1.15 -10.73
N SER A 32 6.68 0.16 -10.57
CA SER A 32 8.00 0.80 -10.54
C SER A 32 8.86 0.28 -9.38
N LEU A 33 8.25 0.06 -8.21
CA LEU A 33 8.93 -0.49 -7.04
C LEU A 33 9.45 -1.92 -7.30
N LEU A 34 8.63 -2.76 -7.92
CA LEU A 34 9.04 -4.11 -8.31
C LEU A 34 10.18 -4.08 -9.34
N ALA A 35 10.10 -3.19 -10.33
CA ALA A 35 11.18 -2.99 -11.31
C ALA A 35 12.50 -2.54 -10.65
N LEU A 36 12.43 -1.63 -9.67
CA LEU A 36 13.58 -1.22 -8.88
C LEU A 36 14.19 -2.42 -8.13
N PHE A 37 13.35 -3.25 -7.53
CA PHE A 37 13.79 -4.45 -6.80
C PHE A 37 14.46 -5.50 -7.70
N ASP A 38 14.05 -5.60 -8.97
CA ASP A 38 14.69 -6.48 -9.96
C ASP A 38 16.11 -6.02 -10.34
N THR A 39 16.45 -4.73 -10.11
CA THR A 39 17.83 -4.24 -10.25
C THR A 39 18.74 -4.61 -9.07
N GLY A 40 18.17 -5.22 -8.01
CA GLY A 40 18.86 -5.53 -6.76
C GLY A 40 18.90 -4.39 -5.74
N SER A 41 18.46 -3.19 -6.11
CA SER A 41 18.32 -2.08 -5.15
C SER A 41 17.21 -2.35 -4.14
N ARG A 42 17.43 -1.98 -2.88
CA ARG A 42 16.42 -2.01 -1.81
C ARG A 42 16.20 -0.64 -1.15
N ASP A 43 16.98 0.36 -1.56
CA ASP A 43 16.90 1.71 -1.03
C ASP A 43 15.88 2.53 -1.84
N VAL A 44 14.62 2.40 -1.44
CA VAL A 44 13.48 3.03 -2.13
C VAL A 44 13.56 4.55 -2.04
N SER A 45 13.88 5.08 -0.85
CA SER A 45 13.92 6.53 -0.60
C SER A 45 15.04 7.19 -1.41
N ALA A 46 16.25 6.61 -1.46
CA ALA A 46 17.34 7.14 -2.29
C ALA A 46 17.04 7.06 -3.79
N ARG A 47 16.09 6.21 -4.20
CA ARG A 47 15.67 5.99 -5.59
C ARG A 47 14.28 6.56 -5.88
N ARG A 48 13.82 7.55 -5.08
CA ARG A 48 12.50 8.21 -5.22
C ARG A 48 12.11 8.50 -6.66
N ARG A 49 13.00 9.12 -7.45
CA ARG A 49 12.71 9.50 -8.85
C ARG A 49 12.32 8.33 -9.75
N ASP A 50 12.73 7.12 -9.43
CA ASP A 50 12.44 5.92 -10.23
C ASP A 50 11.08 5.30 -9.88
N VAL A 51 10.53 5.63 -8.71
CA VAL A 51 9.35 4.95 -8.15
C VAL A 51 8.20 5.87 -7.80
N GLU A 52 8.45 7.17 -7.65
CA GLU A 52 7.47 8.16 -7.22
C GLU A 52 6.32 8.30 -8.23
N THR A 53 5.11 8.46 -7.71
CA THR A 53 3.93 8.83 -8.47
C THR A 53 3.26 10.04 -7.83
N MET A 54 2.76 10.95 -8.66
CA MET A 54 1.93 12.08 -8.24
C MET A 54 0.44 11.81 -8.46
N THR A 55 0.09 10.61 -8.92
CA THR A 55 -1.28 10.19 -9.17
C THR A 55 -1.62 9.02 -8.24
N PRO A 56 -2.69 9.16 -7.43
CA PRO A 56 -3.22 8.05 -6.64
C PRO A 56 -3.51 6.85 -7.54
N ASN A 57 -3.09 5.68 -7.11
CA ASN A 57 -3.16 4.44 -7.89
C ASN A 57 -3.75 3.28 -7.08
N GLY A 58 -4.62 3.59 -6.12
CA GLY A 58 -5.46 2.62 -5.46
C GLY A 58 -6.84 3.16 -5.11
N ARG A 59 -7.77 2.23 -4.91
CA ARG A 59 -9.17 2.50 -4.59
C ARG A 59 -9.70 1.52 -3.56
N VAL A 60 -10.70 1.91 -2.80
CA VAL A 60 -11.36 1.04 -1.82
C VAL A 60 -12.72 0.58 -2.34
N ARG A 61 -12.99 -0.71 -2.25
CA ARG A 61 -14.29 -1.31 -2.56
C ARG A 61 -14.74 -2.24 -1.45
N SER A 62 -16.04 -2.49 -1.38
CA SER A 62 -16.58 -3.61 -0.60
C SER A 62 -16.44 -4.88 -1.42
N ILE A 63 -15.66 -5.85 -0.94
CA ILE A 63 -15.42 -7.13 -1.61
C ILE A 63 -15.60 -8.25 -0.61
N GLU A 64 -16.26 -9.33 -1.01
CA GLU A 64 -16.35 -10.53 -0.19
C GLU A 64 -14.98 -11.24 -0.13
N TYR A 65 -14.49 -11.49 1.09
CA TYR A 65 -13.31 -12.28 1.36
C TYR A 65 -13.64 -13.35 2.39
N ARG A 66 -13.50 -14.62 1.99
CA ARG A 66 -13.82 -15.79 2.83
C ARG A 66 -15.24 -15.73 3.44
N GLY A 67 -16.23 -15.32 2.64
CA GLY A 67 -17.64 -15.26 3.05
C GLY A 67 -18.05 -13.98 3.81
N VAL A 68 -17.15 -13.01 3.96
CA VAL A 68 -17.42 -11.75 4.67
C VAL A 68 -17.12 -10.55 3.77
N VAL A 69 -18.09 -9.67 3.58
CA VAL A 69 -17.88 -8.38 2.88
C VAL A 69 -16.93 -7.52 3.71
N SER A 70 -15.77 -7.21 3.13
CA SER A 70 -14.70 -6.44 3.76
C SER A 70 -14.41 -5.19 2.93
N SER A 71 -13.93 -4.13 3.57
CA SER A 71 -13.26 -3.05 2.84
C SER A 71 -11.98 -3.62 2.24
N ALA A 72 -11.76 -3.40 0.95
CA ALA A 72 -10.62 -3.93 0.22
C ALA A 72 -9.95 -2.81 -0.56
N LEU A 73 -8.65 -2.61 -0.31
CA LEU A 73 -7.81 -1.73 -1.11
C LEU A 73 -7.35 -2.49 -2.36
N ILE A 74 -7.72 -1.97 -3.53
CA ILE A 74 -7.30 -2.48 -4.83
C ILE A 74 -6.19 -1.58 -5.36
N TYR A 75 -5.11 -2.18 -5.85
CA TYR A 75 -4.06 -1.47 -6.57
C TYR A 75 -4.46 -1.37 -8.04
N ASP A 76 -4.53 -0.17 -8.59
CA ASP A 76 -5.03 0.05 -9.95
C ASP A 76 -4.10 -0.52 -11.03
N ARG A 77 -2.80 -0.57 -10.73
CA ARG A 77 -1.74 -0.92 -11.68
C ARG A 77 -1.17 -2.31 -11.47
N ALA A 78 -1.64 -3.05 -10.47
CA ALA A 78 -1.14 -4.38 -10.15
C ALA A 78 -2.28 -5.29 -9.67
N PRO A 79 -2.21 -6.62 -9.93
CA PRO A 79 -3.22 -7.56 -9.46
C PRO A 79 -3.00 -7.87 -7.96
N VAL A 80 -3.19 -6.86 -7.12
CA VAL A 80 -3.04 -6.89 -5.66
C VAL A 80 -4.29 -6.34 -5.00
N ILE A 81 -4.78 -7.05 -3.99
CA ILE A 81 -5.92 -6.66 -3.17
C ILE A 81 -5.55 -6.86 -1.70
N ASP A 82 -5.70 -5.80 -0.91
CA ASP A 82 -5.52 -5.82 0.53
C ASP A 82 -6.89 -5.84 1.21
N TYR A 83 -7.28 -6.98 1.77
CA TYR A 83 -8.55 -7.10 2.52
C TYR A 83 -8.36 -6.59 3.95
N LEU A 84 -9.09 -5.54 4.30
CA LEU A 84 -8.89 -4.77 5.52
C LEU A 84 -9.84 -5.21 6.63
N LEU A 85 -9.29 -5.51 7.80
CA LEU A 85 -10.02 -5.84 9.01
C LEU A 85 -9.61 -4.89 10.14
N ALA A 86 -10.57 -4.14 10.68
CA ALA A 86 -10.34 -3.31 11.87
C ALA A 86 -10.09 -4.20 13.09
N VAL A 87 -9.00 -3.92 13.81
CA VAL A 87 -8.68 -4.55 15.10
C VAL A 87 -9.14 -3.66 16.24
N ASP A 88 -8.91 -2.36 16.11
CA ASP A 88 -9.37 -1.32 17.01
C ASP A 88 -9.55 0.00 16.22
N ARG A 89 -9.71 1.13 16.93
CA ARG A 89 -9.94 2.46 16.33
C ARG A 89 -8.81 2.92 15.41
N ASP A 90 -7.58 2.50 15.70
CA ASP A 90 -6.36 3.02 15.09
C ASP A 90 -5.51 1.92 14.44
N THR A 91 -5.96 0.66 14.48
CA THR A 91 -5.23 -0.49 13.96
C THR A 91 -6.09 -1.29 12.98
N ILE A 92 -5.53 -1.55 11.80
CA ILE A 92 -6.11 -2.40 10.76
C ILE A 92 -5.10 -3.48 10.40
N VAL A 93 -5.58 -4.70 10.20
CA VAL A 93 -4.82 -5.77 9.55
C VAL A 93 -5.26 -5.87 8.10
N ALA A 94 -4.30 -5.88 7.19
CA ALA A 94 -4.51 -6.13 5.77
C ALA A 94 -4.08 -7.57 5.44
N ALA A 95 -4.99 -8.37 4.93
CA ALA A 95 -4.65 -9.63 4.25
C ALA A 95 -4.34 -9.32 2.79
N VAL A 96 -3.06 -9.33 2.45
CA VAL A 96 -2.53 -9.01 1.12
C VAL A 96 -2.67 -10.25 0.23
N GLU A 97 -3.46 -10.13 -0.82
CA GLU A 97 -3.55 -11.09 -1.90
C GLU A 97 -2.87 -10.53 -3.15
N ARG A 98 -1.96 -11.30 -3.73
CA ARG A 98 -1.34 -10.99 -5.01
C ARG A 98 -1.49 -12.17 -5.94
N ARG A 99 -1.94 -11.93 -7.18
CA ARG A 99 -2.02 -12.99 -8.20
C ARG A 99 -0.63 -13.66 -8.36
N GLY A 100 -0.62 -14.99 -8.25
CA GLY A 100 0.60 -15.80 -8.33
C GLY A 100 1.28 -16.09 -6.98
N MET A 101 0.80 -15.50 -5.88
CA MET A 101 1.21 -15.91 -4.54
C MET A 101 0.47 -17.20 -4.17
N VAL A 102 1.20 -18.29 -3.92
CA VAL A 102 0.65 -19.61 -3.58
C VAL A 102 0.70 -19.79 -2.06
N ASP A 103 -0.35 -20.41 -1.53
CA ASP A 103 -0.50 -20.97 -0.18
C ASP A 103 -1.00 -20.10 0.97
N ARG A 104 -0.63 -18.81 1.17
CA ARG A 104 -1.21 -17.97 2.26
C ARG A 104 -1.15 -16.47 1.96
N PRO A 105 -2.17 -15.67 2.35
CA PRO A 105 -2.05 -14.21 2.32
C PRO A 105 -0.92 -13.76 3.25
N VAL A 106 -0.18 -12.75 2.81
CA VAL A 106 0.75 -12.02 3.70
C VAL A 106 -0.08 -11.04 4.51
N TYR A 107 0.24 -10.85 5.78
CA TYR A 107 -0.45 -9.90 6.63
C TYR A 107 0.41 -8.64 6.82
N ALA A 108 -0.20 -7.48 6.60
CA ALA A 108 0.38 -6.20 6.98
C ALA A 108 -0.43 -5.58 8.12
N LEU A 109 0.27 -4.90 9.03
CA LEU A 109 -0.36 -4.16 10.13
C LEU A 109 -0.26 -2.66 9.82
N LEU A 110 -1.41 -2.00 9.73
CA LEU A 110 -1.49 -0.56 9.55
C LEU A 110 -1.91 0.06 10.87
N ARG A 111 -1.12 1.04 11.33
CA ARG A 111 -1.47 1.90 12.45
C ARG A 111 -1.70 3.31 11.96
N ARG A 112 -2.76 3.94 12.44
CA ARG A 112 -3.02 5.35 12.21
C ARG A 112 -1.81 6.15 12.70
N CYS A 113 -1.21 6.90 11.79
CA CYS A 113 -0.22 7.91 12.14
C CYS A 113 -0.94 9.26 12.32
N ALA A 114 -0.36 10.15 13.13
CA ALA A 114 -0.70 11.56 13.01
C ALA A 114 -0.36 12.00 11.57
N GLU A 115 -1.14 12.91 10.99
CA GLU A 115 -0.85 13.40 9.64
C GLU A 115 0.62 13.87 9.58
N PRO A 116 1.42 13.36 8.63
CA PRO A 116 2.78 13.83 8.45
C PRO A 116 2.74 15.33 8.18
N ARG A 117 3.55 16.09 8.93
CA ARG A 117 3.59 17.55 8.88
C ARG A 117 4.20 18.07 7.59
#